data_AF-A0A0K2VJ73-F1
#
_entry.id   AF-A0A0K2VJ73-F1
#
_cell.length_a   1.000
_cell.length_b   1.000
_cell.length_c   1.000
_cell.angle_alpha   90.00
_cell.angle_beta   90.00
_cell.angle_gamma   90.00
#
_symmetry.space_group_name_H-M   'P 1'
#
loop_
_entity.id
_entity.type
_entity.pdbx_description
1 polymer ?
#
loop_
_entity_poly.entity_id
_entity_poly.type
_entity_poly.pdbx_seq_one_letter_code
_entity_poly.pdbx_strand_id
1 'polypeptide(L)'
;MSEQRRSNYINLELNAIVGLMEKYSSIIECKKTDPTTRTAKEKAWHQLRSCYNTHQGMEIQRSVSELKACWKNLKFKALKDSCSSQLIERIKRILSP
;
A
#
# COMPACT_ATOMS: atom_id res chain seq x y z
N MET A 1 -21.46 4.61 -20.49
CA MET A 1 -20.31 5.07 -19.71
C MET A 1 -19.42 3.86 -19.48
N SER A 2 -18.44 3.65 -20.34
CA SER A 2 -17.58 2.47 -20.33
C SER A 2 -16.80 2.43 -19.03
N GLU A 3 -17.01 1.41 -18.19
CA GLU A 3 -16.12 1.13 -17.05
C GLU A 3 -14.73 0.80 -17.62
N GLN A 4 -13.89 1.82 -17.78
CA GLN A 4 -12.47 1.63 -18.03
C GLN A 4 -11.92 0.91 -16.81
N ARG A 5 -11.87 -0.43 -16.89
CA ARG A 5 -11.17 -1.26 -15.92
C ARG A 5 -9.73 -0.76 -15.92
N ARG A 6 -9.35 -0.03 -14.87
CA ARG A 6 -7.94 0.33 -14.66
C ARG A 6 -7.13 -0.96 -14.64
N SER A 7 -5.94 -0.94 -15.25
CA SER A 7 -5.06 -2.09 -15.31
C SER A 7 -4.85 -2.70 -13.93
N ASN A 8 -4.90 -4.02 -13.87
CA ASN A 8 -4.62 -4.76 -12.63
C ASN A 8 -3.19 -4.48 -12.18
N TYR A 9 -2.97 -4.50 -10.86
CA TYR A 9 -1.63 -4.40 -10.32
C TYR A 9 -0.83 -5.65 -10.67
N ILE A 10 0.35 -5.48 -11.27
CA ILE A 10 1.28 -6.58 -11.50
C ILE A 10 2.05 -6.92 -10.21
N ASN A 11 2.62 -8.12 -10.14
CA ASN A 11 3.37 -8.55 -8.95
C ASN A 11 4.52 -7.61 -8.57
N LEU A 12 5.17 -6.97 -9.55
CA LEU A 12 6.22 -5.98 -9.31
C LEU A 12 5.66 -4.74 -8.59
N GLU A 13 4.53 -4.21 -9.05
CA GLU A 13 3.82 -3.08 -8.42
C GLU A 13 3.45 -3.42 -6.97
N LEU A 14 2.89 -4.61 -6.74
CA LEU A 14 2.51 -5.05 -5.39
C LEU A 14 3.73 -5.18 -4.46
N ASN A 15 4.84 -5.74 -4.96
CA ASN A 15 6.07 -5.86 -4.16
C ASN A 15 6.67 -4.49 -3.82
N ALA A 16 6.67 -3.55 -4.76
CA ALA A 16 7.12 -2.18 -4.51
C ALA A 16 6.23 -1.48 -3.46
N ILE A 17 4.90 -1.62 -3.58
CA ILE A 17 3.96 -1.07 -2.58
C ILE A 17 4.22 -1.66 -1.20
N VAL A 18 4.36 -2.99 -1.09
CA VAL A 18 4.62 -3.65 0.20
C VAL A 18 5.96 -3.21 0.78
N GLY A 19 7.02 -3.10 -0.03
CA GLY A 19 8.32 -2.61 0.44
C GLY A 19 8.27 -1.16 0.93
N LEU A 20 7.52 -0.29 0.26
CA LEU A 20 7.28 1.07 0.76
C LEU A 20 6.45 1.05 2.04
N MET A 21 5.47 0.15 2.14
CA MET A 21 4.68 -0.01 3.37
C MET A 21 5.52 -0.48 4.54
N GLU A 22 6.50 -1.37 4.37
CA GLU A 22 7.43 -1.74 5.44
C GLU A 22 8.11 -0.50 6.03
N LYS A 23 8.51 0.46 5.19
CA LYS A 23 9.15 1.72 5.61
C LYS A 23 8.21 2.72 6.29
N TYR A 24 6.97 2.85 5.79
CA TYR A 24 6.01 3.85 6.30
C TYR A 24 4.98 3.27 7.28
N SER A 25 5.00 1.97 7.56
CA SER A 25 4.05 1.24 8.40
C SER A 25 3.91 1.83 9.80
N SER A 26 5.02 2.22 10.42
CA SER A 26 5.07 2.85 11.74
C SER A 26 4.21 4.12 11.84
N ILE A 27 4.08 4.86 10.73
CA ILE A 27 3.27 6.08 10.63
C ILE A 27 1.85 5.75 10.15
N ILE A 28 1.73 4.95 9.09
CA ILE A 28 0.45 4.64 8.41
C ILE A 28 -0.46 3.78 9.30
N GLU A 29 0.09 2.74 9.93
CA GLU A 29 -0.63 1.82 10.82
C GLU A 29 -0.59 2.26 12.29
N CYS A 30 -0.11 3.47 12.58
CA CYS A 30 -0.17 4.04 13.92
C CYS A 30 -1.62 4.08 14.41
N LYS A 31 -1.92 3.45 15.55
CA LYS A 31 -3.28 3.40 16.12
C LYS A 31 -3.76 4.74 16.71
N LYS A 32 -2.89 5.74 16.80
CA LYS A 32 -3.22 7.09 17.32
C LYS A 32 -4.05 7.89 16.32
N THR A 33 -5.00 8.65 16.84
CA THR A 33 -6.00 9.40 16.06
C THR A 33 -5.93 10.91 16.32
N ASP A 34 -4.76 11.40 16.72
CA ASP A 34 -4.53 12.83 16.94
C ASP A 34 -4.49 13.60 15.59
N PRO A 35 -4.90 14.88 15.54
CA PRO A 35 -4.86 15.66 14.30
C PRO A 35 -3.47 15.66 13.63
N THR A 36 -2.42 15.74 14.44
CA THR A 36 -1.02 15.67 13.99
C THR A 36 -0.68 14.32 13.34
N THR A 37 -1.18 13.21 13.88
CA THR A 37 -0.92 11.87 13.31
C THR A 37 -1.73 11.65 12.03
N ARG A 38 -2.92 12.24 11.91
CA ARG A 38 -3.70 12.23 10.67
C ARG A 38 -2.96 12.94 9.53
N THR A 39 -2.43 14.14 9.78
CA THR A 39 -1.61 14.85 8.79
C THR A 39 -0.33 14.09 8.46
N ALA A 40 0.32 13.47 9.46
CA ALA A 40 1.51 12.64 9.23
C ALA A 40 1.21 11.42 8.35
N LYS A 41 0.10 10.71 8.59
CA LYS A 41 -0.38 9.60 7.75
C LYS A 41 -0.61 10.06 6.32
N GLU A 42 -1.33 11.18 6.13
CA GLU A 42 -1.56 11.73 4.79
C GLU A 42 -0.26 12.09 4.09
N LYS A 43 0.70 12.73 4.77
CA LYS A 43 2.04 13.00 4.22
C LYS A 43 2.78 11.72 3.85
N ALA A 44 2.77 10.70 4.71
CA ALA A 44 3.39 9.40 4.43
C ALA A 44 2.80 8.74 3.17
N TRP A 45 1.47 8.83 2.99
CA TRP A 45 0.82 8.35 1.77
C TRP A 45 1.23 9.12 0.52
N HIS A 46 1.37 10.44 0.59
CA HIS A 46 1.84 11.25 -0.53
C HIS A 46 3.30 10.95 -0.86
N GLN A 47 4.14 10.76 0.15
CA GLN A 47 5.53 10.34 -0.02
C GLN A 47 5.62 8.95 -0.66
N LEU A 48 4.83 7.98 -0.18
CA LEU A 48 4.74 6.65 -0.76
C LEU A 48 4.32 6.71 -2.23
N ARG A 49 3.30 7.51 -2.56
CA ARG A 49 2.87 7.75 -3.94
C ARG A 49 3.99 8.34 -4.79
N SER A 50 4.72 9.31 -4.24
CA SER A 50 5.85 9.91 -4.94
C SER A 50 6.92 8.86 -5.22
N CYS A 51 7.34 8.11 -4.20
CA CYS A 51 8.34 7.04 -4.33
C CYS A 51 7.91 5.98 -5.35
N TYR A 52 6.63 5.59 -5.34
CA TYR A 52 6.06 4.64 -6.29
C TYR A 52 6.10 5.19 -7.72
N ASN A 53 5.59 6.41 -7.95
CA ASN A 53 5.56 6.99 -9.29
C ASN A 53 6.97 7.30 -9.85
N THR A 54 7.97 7.49 -8.98
CA THR A 54 9.38 7.64 -9.38
C THR A 54 10.12 6.31 -9.48
N HIS A 55 9.49 5.19 -9.09
CA HIS A 55 10.15 3.89 -9.10
C HIS A 55 10.28 3.39 -10.55
N GLN A 56 11.46 2.90 -10.88
CA GLN A 56 11.74 2.36 -12.21
C GLN A 56 10.89 1.10 -12.46
N GLY A 57 10.25 1.04 -13.63
CA GLY A 57 9.34 -0.07 -13.98
C GLY A 57 7.87 0.17 -13.61
N MET A 58 7.52 1.35 -13.08
CA MET A 58 6.12 1.76 -12.88
C MET A 58 5.63 2.53 -14.09
N GLU A 59 5.03 1.83 -15.05
CA GLU A 59 4.44 2.45 -16.24
C GLU A 59 3.16 3.24 -15.92
N ILE A 60 2.44 2.81 -14.87
CA ILE A 60 1.15 3.39 -14.50
C ILE A 60 1.30 4.20 -13.21
N GLN A 61 1.11 5.51 -13.34
CA GLN A 61 1.05 6.38 -12.17
C GLN A 61 -0.24 6.15 -11.37
N ARG A 62 -0.09 5.97 -10.07
CA ARG A 62 -1.22 5.77 -9.16
C ARG A 62 -1.44 7.00 -8.29
N SER A 63 -2.71 7.23 -7.97
CA SER A 63 -3.13 8.23 -6.99
C SER A 63 -3.05 7.66 -5.57
N VAL A 64 -3.01 8.56 -4.58
CA VAL A 64 -3.00 8.17 -3.16
C VAL A 64 -4.22 7.33 -2.79
N SER A 65 -5.40 7.65 -3.34
CA SER A 65 -6.64 6.89 -3.11
C SER A 65 -6.55 5.46 -3.64
N GLU A 66 -5.97 5.27 -4.82
CA GLU A 66 -5.75 3.93 -5.39
C GLU A 66 -4.77 3.10 -4.57
N LEU A 67 -3.67 3.70 -4.09
CA LEU A 67 -2.69 3.02 -3.26
C LEU A 67 -3.30 2.64 -1.90
N LYS A 68 -4.13 3.51 -1.31
CA LYS A 68 -4.90 3.20 -0.10
C LYS A 68 -5.86 2.04 -0.32
N ALA A 69 -6.59 2.03 -1.44
CA ALA A 69 -7.51 0.94 -1.78
C ALA A 69 -6.75 -0.37 -2.02
N CYS A 70 -5.62 -0.32 -2.74
CA CYS A 70 -4.75 -1.47 -2.98
C CYS A 70 -4.24 -2.06 -1.67
N TRP A 71 -3.72 -1.22 -0.77
CA TRP A 71 -3.27 -1.66 0.56
C TRP A 71 -4.40 -2.27 1.38
N LYS A 72 -5.60 -1.66 1.38
CA LYS A 72 -6.77 -2.23 2.08
C LYS A 72 -7.11 -3.62 1.55
N ASN A 73 -7.09 -3.81 0.22
CA ASN A 73 -7.35 -5.10 -0.41
C ASN A 73 -6.25 -6.13 -0.07
N LEU A 74 -4.98 -5.71 -0.07
CA LEU A 74 -3.84 -6.52 0.32
C LEU A 74 -3.93 -6.97 1.79
N LYS A 75 -4.29 -6.06 2.70
CA LYS A 75 -4.55 -6.39 4.11
C LYS A 75 -5.68 -7.40 4.25
N PHE A 76 -6.80 -7.16 3.57
CA PHE A 76 -7.93 -8.07 3.63
C PHE A 76 -7.56 -9.46 3.10
N LYS A 77 -6.80 -9.51 2.00
CA LYS A 77 -6.27 -10.77 1.47
C LYS A 77 -5.33 -11.42 2.48
N ALA A 78 -4.43 -10.70 3.12
CA ALA A 78 -3.51 -11.26 4.11
C ALA A 78 -4.20 -11.81 5.37
N LEU A 79 -5.33 -11.22 5.75
CA LEU A 79 -6.14 -11.66 6.89
C LEU A 79 -7.06 -12.83 6.56
N LYS A 80 -7.62 -12.87 5.33
CA LYS A 80 -8.59 -13.89 4.90
C LYS A 80 -7.93 -15.12 4.31
N ASP A 81 -6.83 -14.92 3.59
CA ASP A 81 -6.16 -15.94 2.80
C ASP A 81 -5.07 -16.60 3.66
N SER A 82 -5.18 -17.91 3.87
CA SER A 82 -4.11 -18.71 4.51
C SER A 82 -2.97 -18.99 3.54
N CYS A 83 -3.06 -18.55 2.29
CA CYS A 83 -2.05 -18.73 1.26
C CYS A 83 -0.68 -18.16 1.70
N SER A 84 0.30 -19.04 1.84
CA SER A 84 1.69 -18.75 2.24
C SER A 84 2.52 -18.04 1.17
N SER A 85 1.90 -17.23 0.31
CA SER A 85 2.65 -16.44 -0.65
C SER A 85 3.55 -15.45 0.11
N GLN A 86 4.81 -15.32 -0.32
CA GLN A 86 5.80 -14.49 0.36
C GLN A 86 5.32 -13.05 0.59
N LEU A 87 4.49 -12.54 -0.33
CA LEU A 87 3.90 -11.20 -0.24
C LEU A 87 2.88 -11.09 0.92
N ILE A 88 2.04 -12.11 1.11
CA ILE A 88 1.06 -12.15 2.20
C ILE A 88 1.75 -12.24 3.56
N GLU A 89 2.79 -13.06 3.66
CA GLU A 89 3.59 -13.19 4.89
C GLU A 89 4.28 -11.87 5.26
N ARG A 90 4.80 -11.12 4.28
CA ARG A 90 5.34 -9.77 4.51
C ARG A 90 4.28 -8.81 5.03
N ILE A 91 3.08 -8.81 4.44
CA ILE A 91 1.97 -7.97 4.92
C ILE A 91 1.59 -8.33 6.35
N LYS A 92 1.51 -9.62 6.70
CA LYS A 92 1.22 -10.05 8.08
C LYS A 92 2.25 -9.51 9.07
N ARG A 93 3.54 -9.53 8.73
CA ARG A 93 4.61 -8.93 9.57
C ARG A 93 4.43 -7.42 9.76
N ILE A 94 3.98 -6.70 8.74
CA ILE A 94 3.72 -5.26 8.83
C ILE A 94 2.52 -4.97 9.77
N LEU A 95 1.50 -5.83 9.74
CA LEU A 95 0.29 -5.67 10.56
C LEU A 95 0.44 -6.19 11.99
N SER A 96 1.40 -7.08 12.22
CA SER A 96 1.75 -7.64 13.53
C SER A 96 3.19 -7.22 13.90
N PRO A 97 3.43 -5.92 14.16
CA PRO A 97 4.74 -5.41 14.57
C PRO A 97 5.17 -5.94 15.94
#